data_AF-A0A939WEA3-F1
#
_entry.id   AF-A0A939WEA3-F1
#
_cell.length_a   1.000
_cell.length_b   1.000
_cell.length_c   1.000
_cell.angle_alpha   90.00
_cell.angle_beta   90.00
_cell.angle_gamma   90.00
#
_symmetry.space_group_name_H-M   'P 1'
#
loop_
_entity.id
_entity.type
_entity.pdbx_description
1 polymer ?
#
loop_
_entity_poly.entity_id
_entity_poly.type
_entity_poly.pdbx_seq_one_letter_code
_entity_poly.pdbx_strand_id
1 'polypeptide(L)'
;MSNCNLITKDAFWHSKNVTVRDSVINGEYLAWYSDHLTLINCTITGTQPFCYCTNLKLINCKMIDTDLAFEKSEVEAEITTEVDSIKNPKRGKITLPRAKQLIITEDCSKCEIVQTELC
;
A
#
# COMPACT_ATOMS: atom_id res chain seq x y z
N MET A 1 -13.50 -4.23 -9.43
CA MET A 1 -14.50 -3.72 -8.47
C MET A 1 -14.40 -2.20 -8.41
N SER A 2 -15.51 -1.49 -8.22
CA SER A 2 -15.56 -0.02 -8.23
C SER A 2 -16.66 0.53 -7.32
N ASN A 3 -16.50 1.74 -6.78
CA ASN A 3 -17.51 2.45 -5.96
C ASN A 3 -18.01 1.63 -4.76
N CYS A 4 -17.08 0.97 -4.07
CA CYS A 4 -17.39 0.09 -2.95
C CYS A 4 -16.90 0.69 -1.63
N ASN A 5 -17.60 0.37 -0.55
CA ASN A 5 -17.11 0.56 0.83
C ASN A 5 -16.92 -0.82 1.45
N LEU A 6 -15.66 -1.19 1.70
CA LEU A 6 -15.28 -2.47 2.27
C LEU A 6 -14.82 -2.25 3.71
N ILE A 7 -15.49 -2.91 4.64
CA ILE A 7 -15.03 -3.04 6.03
C ILE A 7 -14.78 -4.53 6.25
N THR A 8 -13.52 -4.90 6.40
CA THR A 8 -13.07 -6.29 6.29
C THR A 8 -11.72 -6.41 6.96
N LYS A 9 -11.32 -7.58 7.45
CA LYS A 9 -9.92 -7.76 7.87
C LYS A 9 -9.06 -8.00 6.63
N ASP A 10 -9.28 -9.13 5.99
CA ASP A 10 -8.37 -9.81 5.07
C ASP A 10 -8.77 -9.74 3.59
N ALA A 11 -9.39 -8.64 3.14
CA ALA A 11 -9.78 -8.55 1.73
C ALA A 11 -8.57 -8.68 0.80
N PHE A 12 -8.77 -9.36 -0.33
CA PHE A 12 -7.77 -9.57 -1.38
C PHE A 12 -6.55 -10.41 -0.99
N TRP A 13 -6.58 -11.11 0.14
CA TRP A 13 -5.55 -12.09 0.49
C TRP A 13 -5.38 -13.13 -0.64
N HIS A 14 -4.14 -13.38 -1.10
CA HIS A 14 -3.81 -14.29 -2.20
C HIS A 14 -4.50 -13.99 -3.54
N SER A 15 -5.11 -12.81 -3.68
CA SER A 15 -5.78 -12.44 -4.92
C SER A 15 -4.80 -12.31 -6.08
N LYS A 16 -5.28 -12.58 -7.29
CA LYS A 16 -4.50 -12.47 -8.52
C LYS A 16 -5.25 -11.67 -9.58
N ASN A 17 -4.54 -10.76 -10.26
CA ASN A 17 -5.09 -9.95 -11.36
C ASN A 17 -6.37 -9.19 -10.98
N VAL A 18 -6.33 -8.51 -9.83
CA VAL A 18 -7.47 -7.74 -9.32
C VAL A 18 -7.26 -6.26 -9.56
N THR A 19 -8.32 -5.56 -9.98
CA THR A 19 -8.34 -4.10 -9.98
C THR A 19 -9.52 -3.55 -9.18
N VAL A 20 -9.21 -2.63 -8.27
CA VAL A 20 -10.18 -1.90 -7.45
C VAL A 20 -10.07 -0.41 -7.78
N ARG A 21 -11.21 0.25 -7.96
CA ARG A 21 -11.28 1.68 -8.31
C ARG A 21 -12.21 2.43 -7.38
N ASP A 22 -11.93 3.70 -7.11
CA ASP A 22 -12.87 4.65 -6.51
C ASP A 22 -13.58 4.08 -5.25
N SER A 23 -12.81 3.44 -4.38
CA SER A 23 -13.37 2.68 -3.25
C SER A 23 -12.72 3.05 -1.92
N VAL A 24 -13.48 2.88 -0.84
CA VAL A 24 -12.98 2.99 0.54
C VAL A 24 -12.80 1.59 1.08
N ILE A 25 -11.62 1.33 1.65
CA ILE A 25 -11.23 0.02 2.14
C ILE A 25 -10.64 0.19 3.53
N ASN A 26 -11.37 -0.26 4.54
CA ASN A 26 -10.86 -0.38 5.89
C ASN A 26 -10.53 -1.85 6.15
N GLY A 27 -9.24 -2.19 6.25
CA GLY A 27 -8.87 -3.55 6.60
C GLY A 27 -7.48 -3.80 7.17
N GLU A 28 -7.48 -4.74 8.11
CA GLU A 28 -6.34 -5.27 8.85
C GLU A 28 -5.67 -6.37 8.02
N TYR A 29 -4.39 -6.21 7.64
CA TYR A 29 -3.68 -7.17 6.76
C TYR A 29 -4.20 -7.21 5.32
N LEU A 30 -4.69 -6.06 4.83
CA LEU A 30 -5.24 -5.93 3.49
C LEU A 30 -4.29 -6.50 2.42
N ALA A 31 -4.81 -7.36 1.54
CA ALA A 31 -4.17 -7.84 0.33
C ALA A 31 -2.84 -8.60 0.51
N TRP A 32 -2.62 -9.21 1.68
CA TRP A 32 -1.44 -10.04 1.89
C TRP A 32 -1.25 -11.09 0.79
N TYR A 33 -0.01 -11.25 0.32
CA TYR A 33 0.38 -12.20 -0.72
C TYR A 33 -0.37 -12.06 -2.06
N SER A 34 -0.92 -10.88 -2.35
CA SER A 34 -1.55 -10.62 -3.65
C SER A 34 -0.51 -10.52 -4.78
N ASP A 35 -0.94 -10.87 -6.00
CA ASP A 35 -0.14 -10.80 -7.21
C ASP A 35 -0.91 -10.06 -8.32
N HIS A 36 -0.32 -9.00 -8.88
CA HIS A 36 -1.01 -8.12 -9.84
C HIS A 36 -2.30 -7.48 -9.27
N LEU A 37 -2.24 -6.95 -8.05
CA LEU A 37 -3.30 -6.11 -7.49
C LEU A 37 -3.07 -4.64 -7.88
N THR A 38 -4.09 -4.00 -8.46
CA THR A 38 -4.07 -2.57 -8.78
C THR A 38 -5.20 -1.85 -8.05
N LEU A 39 -4.88 -0.82 -7.29
CA LEU A 39 -5.84 0.10 -6.65
C LEU A 39 -5.70 1.48 -7.29
N ILE A 40 -6.84 2.09 -7.64
CA ILE A 40 -6.89 3.39 -8.32
C ILE A 40 -7.90 4.27 -7.59
N ASN A 41 -7.50 5.47 -7.17
CA ASN A 41 -8.38 6.42 -6.47
C ASN A 41 -9.03 5.82 -5.21
N CYS A 42 -8.33 4.93 -4.50
CA CYS A 42 -8.86 4.28 -3.30
C CYS A 42 -8.43 5.02 -2.04
N THR A 43 -9.28 5.00 -1.01
CA THR A 43 -8.89 5.37 0.37
C THR A 43 -8.74 4.10 1.19
N ILE A 44 -7.57 3.91 1.79
CA ILE A 44 -7.19 2.71 2.52
C ILE A 44 -6.87 3.07 3.97
N THR A 45 -7.41 2.30 4.92
CA THR A 45 -7.08 2.41 6.35
C THR A 45 -6.82 1.03 6.95
N GLY A 46 -6.01 0.97 8.01
CA GLY A 46 -5.75 -0.26 8.75
C GLY A 46 -4.28 -0.63 8.84
N THR A 47 -3.98 -1.55 9.76
CA THR A 47 -2.60 -1.97 10.06
C THR A 47 -2.07 -3.01 9.06
N GLN A 48 -0.76 -2.93 8.80
CA GLN A 48 -0.01 -3.88 7.98
C GLN A 48 -0.63 -4.15 6.60
N PRO A 49 -1.09 -3.14 5.85
CA PRO A 49 -1.62 -3.38 4.53
C PRO A 49 -0.48 -3.75 3.57
N PHE A 50 -0.82 -4.58 2.60
CA PHE A 50 0.01 -4.88 1.44
C PHE A 50 1.33 -5.59 1.74
N CYS A 51 1.38 -6.51 2.70
CA CYS A 51 2.59 -7.32 2.93
C CYS A 51 2.71 -8.45 1.90
N TYR A 52 3.95 -8.76 1.51
CA TYR A 52 4.33 -9.87 0.64
C TYR A 52 3.70 -9.86 -0.76
N CYS A 53 3.34 -8.68 -1.26
CA CYS A 53 2.70 -8.52 -2.56
C CYS A 53 3.72 -8.53 -3.70
N THR A 54 3.28 -9.00 -4.87
CA THR A 54 4.05 -8.94 -6.13
C THR A 54 3.26 -8.16 -7.18
N ASN A 55 3.93 -7.31 -7.97
CA ASN A 55 3.27 -6.45 -8.96
C ASN A 55 2.12 -5.59 -8.39
N LEU A 56 2.29 -5.08 -7.16
CA LEU A 56 1.31 -4.21 -6.53
C LEU A 56 1.36 -2.81 -7.14
N LYS A 57 0.20 -2.24 -7.48
CA LYS A 57 0.08 -0.87 -7.98
C LYS A 57 -0.93 -0.07 -7.19
N LEU A 58 -0.53 1.09 -6.69
CA LEU A 58 -1.41 2.10 -6.12
C LEU A 58 -1.31 3.36 -6.97
N ILE A 59 -2.44 3.85 -7.48
CA ILE A 59 -2.50 5.02 -8.35
C ILE A 59 -3.44 6.03 -7.71
N ASN A 60 -2.92 7.22 -7.38
CA ASN A 60 -3.69 8.29 -6.74
C ASN A 60 -4.48 7.80 -5.50
N CYS A 61 -3.84 7.01 -4.64
CA CYS A 61 -4.50 6.46 -3.45
C CYS A 61 -4.28 7.36 -2.22
N LYS A 62 -5.19 7.25 -1.25
CA LYS A 62 -5.01 7.76 0.11
C LYS A 62 -4.77 6.59 1.05
N MET A 63 -3.82 6.75 1.96
CA MET A 63 -3.54 5.82 3.04
C MET A 63 -3.58 6.60 4.35
N ILE A 64 -4.52 6.27 5.24
CA ILE A 64 -4.79 7.02 6.47
C ILE A 64 -4.82 6.02 7.62
N ASP A 65 -4.15 6.34 8.72
CA ASP A 65 -4.01 5.44 9.88
C ASP A 65 -3.51 4.05 9.46
N THR A 66 -2.44 4.06 8.64
CA THR A 66 -1.82 2.86 8.08
C THR A 66 -0.37 2.76 8.55
N ASP A 67 -0.10 1.73 9.34
CA ASP A 67 1.24 1.40 9.82
C ASP A 67 1.77 0.09 9.21
N LEU A 68 3.09 -0.11 9.32
CA LEU A 68 3.82 -1.31 8.93
C LEU A 68 3.54 -1.75 7.48
N ALA A 69 3.26 -0.80 6.60
CA ALA A 69 2.83 -1.08 5.24
C ALA A 69 3.97 -1.62 4.37
N PHE A 70 3.59 -2.44 3.38
CA PHE A 70 4.44 -2.89 2.27
C PHE A 70 5.56 -3.89 2.61
N GLU A 71 5.50 -4.56 3.76
CA GLU A 71 6.56 -5.50 4.14
C GLU A 71 6.83 -6.54 3.05
N LYS A 72 8.07 -6.55 2.53
CA LYS A 72 8.56 -7.48 1.51
C LYS A 72 7.80 -7.45 0.18
N SER A 73 7.16 -6.32 -0.13
CA SER A 73 6.37 -6.15 -1.34
C SER A 73 7.12 -5.52 -2.50
N GLU A 74 6.74 -5.92 -3.72
CA GLU A 74 7.14 -5.30 -4.99
C GLU A 74 6.03 -4.33 -5.40
N VAL A 75 6.32 -3.03 -5.34
CA VAL A 75 5.28 -1.99 -5.33
C VAL A 75 5.63 -0.79 -6.20
N GLU A 76 4.65 -0.34 -6.98
CA GLU A 76 4.64 0.96 -7.64
C GLU A 76 3.46 1.75 -7.07
N ALA A 77 3.72 2.75 -6.23
CA ALA A 77 2.70 3.47 -5.48
C ALA A 77 2.81 4.99 -5.62
N GLU A 78 1.68 5.61 -5.96
CA GLU A 78 1.41 7.04 -5.84
C GLU A 78 0.36 7.23 -4.74
N ILE A 79 0.80 7.78 -3.61
CA ILE A 79 -0.01 8.02 -2.41
C ILE A 79 -0.09 9.52 -2.17
N THR A 80 -1.27 10.03 -1.88
CA THR A 80 -1.57 11.47 -1.78
C THR A 80 -1.67 11.98 -0.34
N THR A 81 -1.44 11.12 0.65
CA THR A 81 -1.49 11.43 2.08
C THR A 81 -0.24 10.94 2.80
N GLU A 82 0.01 11.46 4.01
CA GLU A 82 1.04 10.90 4.87
C GLU A 82 0.69 9.47 5.30
N VAL A 83 1.72 8.61 5.44
CA VAL A 83 1.59 7.22 5.90
C VAL A 83 2.30 7.07 7.24
N ASP A 84 1.72 6.34 8.19
CA ASP A 84 2.31 6.24 9.53
C ASP A 84 3.63 5.48 9.52
N SER A 85 3.68 4.31 8.89
CA SER A 85 4.97 3.66 8.68
C SER A 85 5.03 2.76 7.45
N ILE A 86 6.21 2.74 6.84
CA ILE A 86 6.59 1.84 5.77
C ILE A 86 7.65 0.88 6.32
N LYS A 87 7.49 -0.41 6.08
CA LYS A 87 8.37 -1.45 6.61
C LYS A 87 8.94 -2.28 5.47
N ASN A 88 10.27 -2.36 5.37
CA ASN A 88 11.02 -3.27 4.48
C ASN A 88 10.39 -3.55 3.09
N PRO A 89 10.00 -2.55 2.28
CA PRO A 89 9.53 -2.81 0.91
C PRO A 89 10.65 -3.45 0.09
N LYS A 90 10.34 -4.43 -0.75
CA LYS A 90 11.35 -5.25 -1.44
C LYS A 90 11.98 -4.53 -2.62
N ARG A 91 11.16 -3.91 -3.48
CA ARG A 91 11.58 -3.16 -4.68
C ARG A 91 10.42 -2.35 -5.29
N GLY A 92 10.78 -1.49 -6.24
CA GLY A 92 9.85 -0.60 -6.95
C GLY A 92 9.93 0.81 -6.38
N LYS A 93 8.88 1.62 -6.55
CA LYS A 93 8.85 3.01 -6.12
C LYS A 93 7.59 3.35 -5.34
N ILE A 94 7.77 4.07 -4.22
CA ILE A 94 6.68 4.62 -3.42
C ILE A 94 6.86 6.13 -3.38
N THR A 95 5.92 6.87 -3.98
CA THR A 95 5.87 8.34 -3.93
C THR A 95 4.73 8.75 -2.99
N LEU A 96 5.04 9.57 -2.00
CA LEU A 96 4.08 10.05 -1.01
C LEU A 96 4.49 11.41 -0.43
N PRO A 97 3.60 12.18 0.23
CA PRO A 97 4.01 13.37 0.95
C PRO A 97 5.04 13.10 2.05
N ARG A 98 4.73 12.19 2.98
CA ARG A 98 5.62 11.85 4.10
C ARG A 98 5.34 10.45 4.64
N ALA A 99 6.38 9.73 5.02
CA ALA A 99 6.27 8.57 5.90
C ALA A 99 6.66 9.00 7.33
N LYS A 100 5.79 8.82 8.33
CA LYS A 100 6.13 9.23 9.72
C LYS A 100 7.27 8.39 10.28
N GLN A 101 7.36 7.13 9.88
CA GLN A 101 8.46 6.24 10.23
C GLN A 101 8.83 5.33 9.06
N LEU A 102 10.13 5.15 8.83
CA LEU A 102 10.68 4.14 7.94
C LEU A 102 11.34 3.06 8.78
N ILE A 103 10.86 1.82 8.65
CA ILE A 103 11.36 0.66 9.39
C ILE A 103 12.12 -0.23 8.40
N ILE A 104 13.38 0.10 8.19
CA ILE A 104 14.28 -0.64 7.29
C ILE A 104 15.27 -1.41 8.15
N THR A 105 14.98 -2.69 8.36
CA THR A 105 15.79 -3.61 9.18
C THR A 105 16.53 -4.66 8.33
N GLU A 106 16.19 -4.77 7.05
CA GLU A 106 16.81 -5.69 6.10
C GLU A 106 17.56 -4.93 5.00
N ASP A 107 18.81 -5.33 4.73
CA ASP A 107 19.71 -4.66 3.78
C ASP A 107 19.38 -4.96 2.30
N CYS A 108 18.31 -5.73 2.05
CA CYS A 108 17.91 -6.17 0.71
C CYS A 108 16.81 -5.30 0.06
N SER A 109 16.32 -4.27 0.76
CA SER A 109 15.36 -3.32 0.20
C SER A 109 15.98 -2.56 -0.96
N LYS A 110 15.42 -2.73 -2.15
CA LYS A 110 15.78 -1.96 -3.36
C LYS A 110 14.65 -1.02 -3.77
N CYS A 111 13.78 -0.66 -2.84
CA CYS A 111 12.64 0.20 -3.11
C CYS A 111 13.04 1.68 -2.97
N GLU A 112 12.71 2.47 -3.97
CA GLU A 112 12.86 3.93 -3.96
C GLU A 112 11.67 4.55 -3.22
N ILE A 113 11.91 5.25 -2.10
CA ILE A 113 10.87 5.98 -1.38
C ILE A 113 11.10 7.47 -1.60
N VAL A 114 10.17 8.12 -2.31
CA VAL A 114 10.22 9.53 -2.67
C VAL A 114 9.20 10.30 -1.83
N GLN A 115 9.68 11.10 -0.90
CA GLN A 115 8.84 12.02 -0.14
C GLN A 115 8.69 13.34 -0.90
N THR A 116 7.47 13.83 -1.04
CA THR A 116 7.14 15.07 -1.77
C THR A 116 6.75 16.14 -0.77
N GLU A 117 7.33 17.34 -0.89
CA GLU A 117 7.00 18.43 0.01
C GLU A 117 5.50 18.77 -0.11
N LEU A 118 4.82 18.85 1.03
CA LEU A 118 3.49 19.44 1.11
C LEU A 118 3.66 20.94 0.80
N CYS A 119 3.36 21.34 -0.44
CA CYS A 119 3.25 22.75 -0.81
C CYS A 119 2.17 23.46 0.02
#